data_AF-A0A345VJG7-F1
#
_entry.id   AF-A0A345VJG7-F1
#
_cell.length_a   1.000
_cell.length_b   1.000
_cell.length_c   1.000
_cell.angle_alpha   90.00
_cell.angle_beta   90.00
_cell.angle_gamma   90.00
#
_symmetry.space_group_name_H-M   'P 1'
#
loop_
_entity.id
_entity.type
_entity.pdbx_description
1 polymer ?
#
loop_
_entity_poly.entity_id
_entity_poly.type
_entity_poly.pdbx_seq_one_letter_code
_entity_poly.pdbx_strand_id
1 'polypeptide(L)'
;MKKNSLIVSLVIILIVCLIGGCRMFGNKEEEVKYKKDQDRMVEYLGNHYKGVKKIEFKNFEKNIETGYYTSVAEIDDKFEVMFYERGIGGEISLDYYTKDFIIKYPKISESNNLKSDIKVIYYGE
;
A
#
# COMPACT_ATOMS: atom_id res chain seq x y z
N MET A 1 -41.22 19.02 2.25
CA MET A 1 -40.06 19.67 1.61
C MET A 1 -38.78 19.04 2.14
N LYS A 2 -37.93 18.54 1.22
CA LYS A 2 -36.79 17.61 1.41
C LYS A 2 -35.58 18.22 2.17
N LYS A 3 -35.80 18.82 3.34
CA LYS A 3 -34.74 19.57 4.06
C LYS A 3 -33.75 18.64 4.77
N ASN A 4 -34.21 17.49 5.26
CA ASN A 4 -33.38 16.53 6.01
C ASN A 4 -32.53 15.65 5.09
N SER A 5 -32.97 15.38 3.86
CA SER A 5 -32.22 14.57 2.88
C SER A 5 -30.98 15.29 2.35
N LEU A 6 -31.01 16.63 2.26
CA LEU A 6 -29.85 17.43 1.86
C LEU A 6 -28.76 17.43 2.95
N ILE A 7 -29.16 17.50 4.23
CA ILE A 7 -28.23 17.46 5.36
C ILE A 7 -27.58 16.08 5.46
N VAL A 8 -28.35 14.99 5.30
CA VAL A 8 -27.80 13.62 5.30
C VAL A 8 -26.83 13.40 4.14
N SER A 9 -27.14 13.92 2.94
CA SER A 9 -26.23 13.85 1.78
C SER A 9 -24.92 14.62 2.03
N LEU A 10 -25.01 15.81 2.63
CA LEU A 10 -23.83 16.63 2.94
C LEU A 10 -22.92 15.96 3.98
N VAL A 11 -23.49 15.33 5.00
CA VAL A 11 -22.74 14.61 6.05
C VAL A 11 -22.03 13.38 5.49
N ILE A 12 -22.67 12.64 4.57
CA ILE A 12 -22.06 11.48 3.90
C ILE A 12 -20.90 11.94 3.00
N ILE A 13 -21.06 13.04 2.25
CA ILE A 13 -19.99 13.63 1.44
C ILE A 13 -18.82 14.07 2.33
N LEU A 14 -19.09 14.67 3.49
CA LEU A 14 -18.06 15.12 4.44
C LEU A 14 -17.28 13.95 5.05
N ILE A 15 -17.96 12.85 5.37
CA ILE A 15 -17.33 11.62 5.87
C ILE A 15 -16.50 10.94 4.77
N VAL A 16 -17.00 10.91 3.52
CA VAL A 16 -16.22 10.41 2.37
C VAL A 16 -15.02 11.31 2.07
N CYS A 17 -15.12 12.62 2.27
CA CYS A 17 -13.98 13.54 2.21
C CYS A 17 -12.99 13.32 3.36
N LEU A 18 -13.44 12.95 4.57
CA LEU A 18 -12.52 12.66 5.68
C LEU A 18 -11.80 11.31 5.52
N ILE A 19 -12.46 10.32 4.92
CA ILE A 19 -11.88 8.97 4.70
C ILE A 19 -11.13 8.90 3.35
N GLY A 20 -11.50 9.71 2.36
CA GLY A 20 -10.94 9.68 1.00
C GLY A 20 -10.35 11.00 0.47
N GLY A 21 -10.38 12.09 1.23
CA GLY A 21 -10.20 13.46 0.70
C GLY A 21 -9.58 14.47 1.68
N CYS A 22 -8.49 14.09 2.36
CA CYS A 22 -7.46 15.05 2.76
C CYS A 22 -6.21 14.95 1.86
N ARG A 23 -6.36 14.47 0.61
CA ARG A 23 -5.28 14.42 -0.41
C ARG A 23 -5.13 15.73 -1.19
N MET A 24 -5.42 16.89 -0.61
CA MET A 24 -5.41 18.17 -1.36
C MET A 24 -4.17 19.04 -1.11
N PHE A 25 -3.17 18.57 -0.35
CA PHE A 25 -1.88 19.24 -0.17
C PHE A 25 -0.74 18.22 -0.06
N GLY A 26 -0.46 17.50 -1.14
CA GLY A 26 0.77 16.72 -1.30
C GLY A 26 1.56 17.32 -2.45
N ASN A 27 2.75 17.82 -2.16
CA ASN A 27 3.62 18.44 -3.18
C ASN A 27 3.99 17.40 -4.24
N LYS A 28 4.05 17.79 -5.52
CA LYS A 28 4.59 16.96 -6.62
C LYS A 28 6.00 16.40 -6.36
N GLU A 29 6.73 16.93 -5.37
CA GLU A 29 8.01 16.38 -4.91
C GLU A 29 7.86 15.12 -4.03
N GLU A 30 6.74 14.96 -3.32
CA GLU A 30 6.45 13.76 -2.51
C GLU A 30 6.00 12.57 -3.35
N GLU A 31 5.32 12.82 -4.47
CA GLU A 31 4.97 11.82 -5.51
C GLU A 31 6.20 11.04 -5.98
N VAL A 32 7.29 11.74 -6.28
CA VAL A 32 8.55 11.13 -6.73
C VAL A 32 9.31 10.45 -5.58
N LYS A 33 9.07 10.87 -4.33
CA LYS A 33 9.87 10.47 -3.17
C LYS A 33 9.71 9.00 -2.82
N TYR A 34 8.51 8.44 -2.94
CA TYR A 34 8.20 7.08 -2.45
C TYR A 34 8.14 6.03 -3.54
N LYS A 35 8.02 6.44 -4.82
CA LYS A 35 7.85 5.49 -5.93
C LYS A 35 8.97 4.46 -6.00
N LYS A 36 10.22 4.88 -5.79
CA LYS A 36 11.39 3.99 -5.82
C LYS A 36 11.34 2.90 -4.73
N ASP A 37 10.89 3.26 -3.53
CA ASP A 37 10.76 2.28 -2.44
C ASP A 37 9.55 1.37 -2.66
N GLN A 38 8.45 1.92 -3.18
CA GLN A 38 7.30 1.12 -3.61
C GLN A 38 7.66 0.13 -4.72
N ASP A 39 8.47 0.51 -5.71
CA ASP A 39 8.99 -0.38 -6.76
C ASP A 39 9.78 -1.55 -6.16
N ARG A 40 10.60 -1.29 -5.12
CA ARG A 40 11.35 -2.33 -4.40
C ARG A 40 10.44 -3.25 -3.58
N MET A 41 9.37 -2.72 -2.98
CA MET A 41 8.37 -3.52 -2.28
C MET A 41 7.60 -4.46 -3.24
N VAL A 42 7.31 -3.99 -4.45
CA VAL A 42 6.72 -4.80 -5.52
C VAL A 42 7.67 -5.92 -5.93
N GLU A 43 8.95 -5.59 -6.18
CA GLU A 43 9.99 -6.58 -6.50
C GLU A 43 10.16 -7.61 -5.37
N TYR A 44 10.16 -7.16 -4.11
CA TYR A 44 10.20 -8.04 -2.95
C TYR A 44 9.05 -9.06 -2.99
N LEU A 45 7.81 -8.61 -3.20
CA LEU A 45 6.67 -9.52 -3.30
C LEU A 45 6.79 -10.50 -4.47
N GLY A 46 7.13 -10.01 -5.67
CA GLY A 46 7.27 -10.83 -6.87
C GLY A 46 8.34 -11.93 -6.74
N ASN A 47 9.42 -11.64 -6.01
CA ASN A 47 10.53 -12.57 -5.80
C ASN A 47 10.32 -13.54 -4.63
N HIS A 48 9.48 -13.19 -3.64
CA HIS A 48 9.29 -14.00 -2.44
C HIS A 48 7.95 -14.75 -2.40
N TYR A 49 6.94 -14.34 -3.16
CA TYR A 49 5.59 -14.90 -3.10
C TYR A 49 5.03 -15.20 -4.49
N LYS A 50 4.39 -16.37 -4.63
CA LYS A 50 3.78 -16.76 -5.91
C LYS A 50 2.38 -16.19 -6.04
N GLY A 51 2.04 -15.77 -7.26
CA GLY A 51 0.65 -15.56 -7.67
C GLY A 51 0.03 -14.21 -7.27
N VAL A 52 0.82 -13.28 -6.75
CA VAL A 52 0.42 -11.87 -6.58
C VAL A 52 0.20 -11.26 -7.97
N LYS A 53 -0.92 -10.57 -8.17
CA LYS A 53 -1.28 -9.95 -9.46
C LYS A 53 -1.50 -8.44 -9.37
N LYS A 54 -1.95 -7.96 -8.21
CA LYS A 54 -2.19 -6.53 -7.95
C LYS A 54 -1.66 -6.16 -6.57
N ILE A 55 -1.03 -4.99 -6.49
CA ILE A 55 -0.66 -4.31 -5.25
C ILE A 55 -1.23 -2.89 -5.31
N GLU A 56 -1.89 -2.47 -4.25
CA GLU A 56 -2.34 -1.08 -4.07
C GLU A 56 -1.82 -0.53 -2.74
N PHE A 57 -0.89 0.43 -2.83
CA PHE A 57 -0.33 1.08 -1.65
C PHE A 57 -1.32 2.10 -1.10
N LYS A 58 -1.65 2.00 0.19
CA LYS A 58 -2.63 2.84 0.88
C LYS A 58 -1.98 4.03 1.59
N ASN A 59 -0.75 3.86 2.07
CA ASN A 59 0.06 4.90 2.68
C ASN A 59 1.57 4.60 2.54
N PHE A 60 2.40 5.59 2.87
CA PHE A 60 3.83 5.43 3.07
C PHE A 60 4.28 6.44 4.14
N GLU A 61 4.73 5.94 5.28
CA GLU A 61 4.97 6.74 6.47
C GLU A 61 6.37 6.50 7.03
N LYS A 62 6.97 7.52 7.64
CA LYS A 62 8.22 7.40 8.37
C LYS A 62 7.96 7.50 9.86
N ASN A 63 8.33 6.48 10.62
CA ASN A 63 8.43 6.59 12.06
C ASN A 63 9.68 7.41 12.41
N ILE A 64 9.49 8.59 12.99
CA ILE A 64 10.57 9.53 13.33
C ILE A 64 11.46 9.03 14.47
N GLU A 65 10.93 8.20 15.36
CA GLU A 65 11.65 7.71 16.55
C GLU A 65 12.55 6.52 16.20
N THR A 66 12.03 5.59 15.41
CA THR A 66 12.76 4.37 15.03
C THR A 66 13.51 4.51 13.70
N GLY A 67 13.13 5.51 12.89
CA GLY A 67 13.66 5.73 11.54
C GLY A 67 13.15 4.76 10.48
N TYR A 68 12.23 3.86 10.84
CA TYR A 68 11.63 2.92 9.90
C TYR A 68 10.62 3.62 9.00
N TYR A 69 10.59 3.18 7.75
CA TYR A 69 9.49 3.46 6.84
C TYR A 69 8.51 2.29 6.87
N THR A 70 7.23 2.61 6.86
CA THR A 70 6.14 1.64 6.85
C THR A 70 5.17 1.95 5.73
N SER A 71 4.69 0.91 5.06
CA SER A 71 3.68 1.06 4.02
C SER A 71 2.66 -0.05 4.10
N VAL A 72 1.39 0.34 4.21
CA VAL A 72 0.24 -0.54 4.14
C VAL A 72 -0.13 -0.71 2.68
N ALA A 73 -0.32 -1.95 2.26
CA ALA A 73 -0.75 -2.27 0.90
C ALA A 73 -1.83 -3.35 0.89
N GLU A 74 -2.70 -3.27 -0.12
CA GLU A 74 -3.74 -4.26 -0.40
C GLU A 74 -3.31 -5.15 -1.58
N ILE A 75 -3.35 -6.45 -1.36
CA ILE A 75 -2.92 -7.49 -2.31
C ILE A 75 -4.16 -8.15 -2.92
N ASP A 76 -4.25 -8.12 -4.25
CA ASP A 76 -5.34 -8.67 -5.07
C ASP A 76 -6.75 -8.33 -4.53
N ASP A 77 -6.93 -7.12 -3.99
CA ASP A 77 -8.18 -6.62 -3.43
C ASP A 77 -8.73 -7.44 -2.25
N LYS A 78 -7.86 -8.14 -1.52
CA LYS A 78 -8.25 -9.14 -0.51
C LYS A 78 -7.48 -9.10 0.79
N PHE A 79 -6.16 -8.92 0.72
CA PHE A 79 -5.30 -9.04 1.90
C PHE A 79 -4.57 -7.74 2.12
N GLU A 80 -4.68 -7.20 3.33
CA GLU A 80 -3.82 -6.12 3.77
C GLU A 80 -2.50 -6.69 4.28
N VAL A 81 -1.40 -6.02 3.93
CA VAL A 81 -0.05 -6.33 4.39
C VAL A 81 0.65 -5.04 4.78
N MET A 82 1.63 -5.16 5.68
CA MET A 82 2.46 -4.03 6.10
C MET A 82 3.92 -4.32 5.75
N PHE A 83 4.50 -3.44 4.93
CA PHE A 83 5.93 -3.40 4.69
C PHE A 83 6.63 -2.58 5.76
N TYR A 84 7.81 -3.02 6.15
CA TYR A 84 8.75 -2.25 6.96
C TYR A 84 10.09 -2.18 6.26
N GLU A 85 10.67 -0.99 6.23
CA GLU A 85 12.00 -0.74 5.65
C GLU A 85 12.84 0.10 6.63
N ARG A 86 14.05 -0.38 6.96
CA ARG A 86 14.95 0.38 7.83
C ARG A 86 15.73 1.42 7.03
N GLY A 87 15.16 2.62 6.91
CA GLY A 87 15.71 3.70 6.07
C GLY A 87 15.43 3.49 4.58
N ILE A 88 15.46 4.57 3.78
CA ILE A 88 15.24 4.49 2.33
C ILE A 88 16.30 3.59 1.71
N GLY A 89 15.88 2.57 0.97
CA GLY A 89 16.79 1.63 0.35
C GLY A 89 17.25 0.46 1.24
N GLY A 90 16.75 0.35 2.47
CA GLY A 90 17.14 -0.65 3.48
C GLY A 90 16.59 -2.08 3.26
N GLU A 91 16.69 -2.95 4.26
CA GLU A 91 16.07 -4.28 4.18
C GLU A 91 14.55 -4.17 4.29
N ILE A 92 13.82 -4.85 3.39
CA ILE A 92 12.36 -4.91 3.39
C ILE A 92 11.91 -6.16 4.12
N SER A 93 11.01 -5.98 5.07
CA SER A 93 10.26 -7.06 5.71
C SER A 93 8.77 -6.88 5.48
N LEU A 94 8.03 -7.98 5.54
CA LEU A 94 6.60 -8.02 5.27
C LEU A 94 5.89 -8.69 6.44
N ASP A 95 4.92 -7.98 7.00
CA ASP A 95 3.96 -8.52 7.96
C ASP A 95 2.58 -8.68 7.29
N TYR A 96 1.86 -9.71 7.70
CA TYR A 96 0.54 -10.06 7.17
C TYR A 96 -0.38 -10.45 8.32
N TYR A 97 -1.62 -9.97 8.27
CA TYR A 97 -2.56 -10.11 9.39
C TYR A 97 -3.17 -11.51 9.52
N THR A 98 -3.14 -12.34 8.46
CA THR A 98 -3.83 -13.64 8.45
C THR A 98 -2.96 -14.76 7.89
N LYS A 99 -3.14 -15.98 8.40
CA LYS A 99 -2.49 -17.19 7.86
C LYS A 99 -2.94 -17.51 6.42
N ASP A 100 -4.14 -17.08 6.06
CA ASP A 100 -4.72 -17.26 4.73
C ASP A 100 -3.87 -16.62 3.64
N PHE A 101 -3.14 -15.55 3.95
CA PHE A 101 -2.20 -14.92 3.03
C PHE A 101 -1.14 -15.93 2.56
N ILE A 102 -0.48 -16.65 3.46
CA ILE A 102 0.58 -17.61 3.09
C ILE A 102 0.00 -18.80 2.31
N ILE A 103 -1.20 -19.25 2.70
CA ILE A 103 -1.89 -20.35 2.00
C ILE A 103 -2.20 -19.93 0.55
N LYS A 104 -2.64 -18.69 0.36
CA LYS A 104 -2.99 -18.14 -0.95
C LYS A 104 -1.75 -17.81 -1.79
N TYR A 105 -0.73 -17.24 -1.16
CA TYR A 105 0.51 -16.77 -1.76
C TYR A 105 1.68 -17.53 -1.11
N PRO A 106 1.96 -18.77 -1.56
CA PRO A 106 3.03 -19.54 -0.98
C PRO A 106 4.38 -18.90 -1.29
N LYS A 107 5.30 -19.00 -0.33
CA LYS A 107 6.67 -18.48 -0.49
C LYS A 107 7.40 -19.20 -1.62
N ILE A 108 8.23 -18.46 -2.33
CA ILE A 108 9.13 -18.97 -3.36
C ILE A 108 10.37 -19.56 -2.68
N SER A 109 10.71 -20.81 -3.01
CA SER A 109 11.88 -21.51 -2.45
C SER A 109 13.19 -21.17 -3.16
N GLU A 110 13.12 -20.76 -4.43
CA GLU A 110 14.26 -20.39 -5.27
C GLU A 110 13.92 -19.12 -6.05
N SER A 111 14.74 -18.08 -5.88
CA SER A 111 14.64 -16.79 -6.56
C SER A 111 14.82 -16.97 -8.07
N ASN A 112 13.75 -17.34 -8.76
CA ASN A 112 13.67 -17.16 -10.20
C ASN A 112 13.40 -15.68 -10.41
N ASN A 113 14.26 -14.96 -11.14
CA ASN A 113 14.09 -13.56 -11.56
C ASN A 113 12.82 -13.38 -12.42
N LEU A 114 11.66 -13.70 -11.86
CA LEU A 114 10.36 -13.56 -12.46
C LEU A 114 10.05 -12.08 -12.38
N LYS A 115 10.22 -11.38 -13.50
CA LYS A 115 9.46 -10.15 -13.73
C LYS A 115 7.99 -10.52 -13.65
N SER A 116 7.43 -10.37 -12.47
CA SER A 116 6.01 -10.56 -12.24
C SER A 116 5.31 -9.33 -12.81
N ASP A 117 4.43 -9.54 -13.80
CA ASP A 117 3.51 -8.52 -14.31
C ASP A 117 2.47 -8.20 -13.23
N ILE A 118 2.91 -7.55 -12.16
CA ILE A 118 2.05 -7.10 -11.08
C ILE A 118 1.51 -5.72 -11.45
N LYS A 119 0.19 -5.58 -11.43
CA LYS A 119 -0.45 -4.27 -11.52
C LYS A 119 -0.21 -3.50 -10.23
N VAL A 120 0.38 -2.32 -10.32
CA VAL A 120 0.68 -1.49 -9.15
C VAL A 120 -0.18 -0.23 -9.18
N ILE A 121 -0.77 0.10 -8.04
CA ILE A 121 -1.36 1.41 -7.77
C ILE A 121 -0.51 2.04 -6.66
N TYR A 122 0.19 3.12 -7.01
CA TYR A 122 1.13 3.77 -6.11
C TYR A 122 0.40 4.71 -5.16
N TYR A 123 0.91 4.78 -3.93
CA TYR A 123 0.51 5.82 -3.00
C TYR A 123 1.23 7.12 -3.38
N GLY A 124 0.45 8.19 -3.48
CA GLY A 124 0.94 9.52 -3.84
C GLY A 124 0.63 9.91 -5.28
N GLU A 125 0.39 8.95 -6.19
CA GLU A 125 0.01 9.19 -7.60
C GLU A 125 -1.49 9.44 -7.81
#